data_AF-A0A377DJN0-F1
#
_entry.id   AF-A0A377DJN0-F1
#
_cell.length_a   1.000
_cell.length_b   1.000
_cell.length_c   1.000
_cell.angle_alpha   90.00
_cell.angle_beta   90.00
_cell.angle_gamma   90.00
#
_symmetry.space_group_name_H-M   'P 1'
#
loop_
_entity.id
_entity.type
_entity.pdbx_description
1 polymer ?
#
loop_
_entity_poly.entity_id
_entity_poly.type
_entity_poly.pdbx_seq_one_letter_code
_entity_poly.pdbx_strand_id
1 'polypeptide(L)'
;MKMVSRITAIGLAGVAICYLGLSGYVWYHDNKRSKQADVQASAVSENNKVLGFLREKGCDYCHTPSAELPAYYYIPGAKQLMDYDIKLGYKSFNLEAVRAALLADKPVSQSDLNKIEWVMQYETMPPTRYTALHWAGKVSDEERAEILAWIAKQRAEYYASNDTAPEHRNEPVQPIPQKLPTDAQKVALGFALYHDPRLSADSTISCAHCHALNAGGVDGRKTSIGVGGAVGPINAPTVFNSVFNVEQFWDGRAATLQDQAGGPPLNPIEMASKSWDEIIAKLEKDPQLKTQFLEVYPQGFSGENITDAIAEFEKTLITPDSPFDKWLRGDENALTAQQKKRLSII
;
A
#
# COMPACT_ATOMS: atom_id res chain seq x y z
N MET A 1 -0.68 -46.24 -43.60
CA MET A 1 0.10 -45.01 -43.29
C MET A 1 -0.34 -43.77 -44.08
N LYS A 2 -0.42 -43.78 -45.43
CA LYS A 2 -0.80 -42.59 -46.22
C LYS A 2 -2.20 -42.02 -45.96
N MET A 3 -3.20 -42.88 -45.69
CA MET A 3 -4.59 -42.44 -45.44
C MET A 3 -4.76 -41.78 -44.05
N VAL A 4 -4.16 -42.37 -43.01
CA VAL A 4 -4.13 -41.79 -41.65
C VAL A 4 -3.43 -40.43 -41.67
N SER A 5 -2.28 -40.32 -42.35
CA SER A 5 -1.55 -39.05 -42.51
C SER A 5 -2.38 -37.96 -43.23
N ARG A 6 -3.19 -38.33 -44.24
CA ARG A 6 -4.09 -37.38 -44.94
C ARG A 6 -5.27 -36.93 -44.06
N ILE A 7 -5.90 -37.84 -43.32
CA ILE A 7 -7.00 -37.51 -42.41
C ILE A 7 -6.50 -36.60 -41.28
N THR A 8 -5.33 -36.88 -40.72
CA THR A 8 -4.68 -36.01 -39.72
C THR A 8 -4.36 -34.63 -40.30
N ALA A 9 -3.82 -34.56 -41.52
CA ALA A 9 -3.54 -33.28 -42.18
C ALA A 9 -4.81 -32.45 -42.45
N ILE A 10 -5.91 -33.08 -42.88
CA ILE A 10 -7.20 -32.41 -43.09
C ILE A 10 -7.79 -31.94 -41.76
N GLY A 11 -7.72 -32.76 -40.70
CA GLY A 11 -8.16 -32.37 -39.36
C GLY A 11 -7.40 -31.18 -38.80
N LEU A 12 -6.06 -31.18 -38.93
CA LEU A 12 -5.21 -30.05 -38.51
C LEU A 12 -5.49 -28.79 -39.32
N ALA A 13 -5.69 -28.91 -40.64
CA ALA A 13 -6.06 -27.78 -41.48
C ALA A 13 -7.43 -27.19 -41.09
N GLY A 14 -8.42 -28.05 -40.77
CA GLY A 14 -9.73 -27.61 -40.29
C GLY A 14 -9.65 -26.84 -38.97
N VAL A 15 -8.88 -27.35 -38.00
CA VAL A 15 -8.64 -26.65 -36.72
C VAL A 15 -7.96 -25.30 -36.93
N ALA A 16 -6.95 -25.24 -37.80
CA ALA A 16 -6.25 -24.00 -38.11
C ALA A 16 -7.18 -22.96 -38.75
N ILE A 17 -8.03 -23.36 -39.70
CA ILE A 17 -9.00 -22.45 -40.34
C ILE A 17 -10.01 -21.93 -39.30
N CYS A 18 -10.56 -22.80 -38.45
CA CYS A 18 -11.49 -22.38 -37.39
C CYS A 18 -10.84 -21.40 -36.40
N TYR A 19 -9.61 -21.68 -35.98
CA TYR A 19 -8.86 -20.81 -35.09
C TYR A 19 -8.58 -19.44 -35.75
N LEU A 20 -8.08 -19.41 -37.00
CA LEU A 20 -7.81 -18.16 -37.70
C LEU A 20 -9.08 -17.36 -37.98
N GLY A 21 -10.19 -18.03 -38.28
CA GLY A 21 -11.51 -17.38 -38.44
C GLY A 21 -11.99 -16.74 -37.14
N LEU A 22 -11.88 -17.45 -36.02
CA LEU A 22 -12.24 -16.93 -34.70
C LEU A 22 -11.32 -15.76 -34.29
N SER A 23 -10.00 -15.93 -34.39
CA SER A 23 -9.03 -14.88 -34.06
C SER A 23 -9.16 -13.66 -34.97
N GLY A 24 -9.46 -13.84 -36.26
CA GLY A 24 -9.75 -12.74 -37.17
C GLY A 24 -11.01 -11.97 -36.81
N TYR A 25 -12.08 -12.68 -36.40
CA TYR A 25 -13.31 -12.06 -35.89
C TYR A 25 -13.05 -11.29 -34.58
N VAL A 26 -12.31 -11.89 -33.64
CA VAL A 26 -11.91 -11.26 -32.38
C VAL A 26 -11.08 -10.01 -32.65
N TRP A 27 -10.07 -10.10 -33.52
CA TRP A 27 -9.23 -8.96 -33.90
C TRP A 27 -10.05 -7.81 -34.51
N TYR A 28 -11.02 -8.11 -35.38
CA TYR A 28 -11.92 -7.10 -35.94
C TYR A 28 -12.71 -6.38 -34.83
N HIS A 29 -13.25 -7.14 -33.87
CA HIS A 29 -14.01 -6.59 -32.76
C HIS A 29 -13.15 -5.74 -31.83
N ASP A 30 -11.98 -6.24 -31.43
CA ASP A 30 -11.05 -5.52 -30.56
C ASP A 30 -10.56 -4.22 -31.21
N ASN A 31 -10.23 -4.25 -32.51
CA ASN A 31 -9.81 -3.06 -33.25
C ASN A 31 -10.95 -2.06 -33.50
N LYS A 32 -12.21 -2.52 -33.48
CA LYS A 32 -13.36 -1.61 -33.54
C LYS A 32 -13.56 -0.91 -32.20
N ARG A 33 -13.43 -1.65 -31.09
CA ARG A 33 -13.53 -1.13 -29.73
C ARG A 33 -12.39 -0.15 -29.40
N SER A 34 -11.16 -0.47 -29.79
CA SER A 34 -9.99 0.39 -29.56
C SER A 34 -10.19 1.81 -30.11
N LYS A 35 -10.94 1.93 -31.21
CA LYS A 35 -11.29 3.18 -31.90
C LYS A 35 -12.49 3.92 -31.33
N GLN A 36 -13.27 3.32 -30.42
CA GLN A 36 -14.33 4.03 -29.73
C GLN A 36 -13.69 4.98 -28.71
N ALA A 37 -13.94 6.28 -28.84
CA ALA A 37 -13.47 7.26 -27.87
C ALA A 37 -14.10 6.98 -26.49
N ASP A 38 -13.35 7.21 -25.42
CA ASP A 38 -13.96 7.27 -24.09
C ASP A 38 -15.02 8.37 -24.11
N VAL A 39 -16.17 8.10 -23.50
CA VAL A 39 -17.27 9.08 -23.37
C VAL A 39 -16.79 10.35 -22.64
N GLN A 40 -15.74 10.21 -21.82
CA GLN A 40 -15.11 11.26 -21.05
C GLN A 40 -13.59 11.24 -21.25
N ALA A 41 -13.00 12.40 -21.51
CA ALA A 41 -11.56 12.59 -21.64
C ALA A 41 -11.03 13.43 -20.49
N SER A 42 -9.80 13.13 -20.07
CA SER A 42 -9.03 13.96 -19.14
C SER A 42 -8.59 15.27 -19.82
N ALA A 43 -8.37 16.33 -19.05
CA ALA A 43 -7.80 17.57 -19.59
C ALA A 43 -6.31 17.42 -19.95
N VAL A 44 -5.60 16.48 -19.29
CA VAL A 44 -4.21 16.15 -19.56
C VAL A 44 -4.11 15.13 -20.71
N SER A 45 -3.34 15.46 -21.75
CA SER A 45 -3.18 14.62 -22.94
C SER A 45 -2.47 13.30 -22.65
N GLU A 46 -1.52 13.30 -21.72
CA GLU A 46 -0.80 12.10 -21.28
C GLU A 46 -1.72 11.08 -20.59
N ASN A 47 -2.61 11.54 -19.70
CA ASN A 47 -3.63 10.69 -19.08
C ASN A 47 -4.53 10.04 -20.16
N ASN A 48 -4.89 10.78 -21.20
CA ASN A 48 -5.67 10.23 -22.32
C ASN A 48 -4.90 9.17 -23.12
N LYS A 49 -3.57 9.27 -23.24
CA LYS A 49 -2.75 8.22 -23.86
C LYS A 49 -2.77 6.95 -23.02
N VAL A 50 -2.63 7.05 -21.70
CA VAL A 50 -2.67 5.89 -20.79
C VAL A 50 -4.06 5.25 -20.77
N LEU A 51 -5.13 6.05 -20.68
CA LEU A 51 -6.51 5.57 -20.80
C LEU A 51 -6.75 4.87 -22.13
N GLY A 52 -6.24 5.45 -23.22
CA GLY A 52 -6.23 4.86 -24.56
C GLY A 52 -5.53 3.50 -24.55
N PHE A 53 -4.29 3.42 -24.10
CA PHE A 53 -3.53 2.17 -23.99
C PHE A 53 -4.31 1.08 -23.24
N LEU A 54 -4.83 1.38 -22.05
CA LEU A 54 -5.57 0.41 -21.24
C LEU A 54 -6.81 -0.13 -21.98
N ARG A 55 -7.51 0.73 -22.72
CA ARG A 55 -8.63 0.33 -23.57
C ARG A 55 -8.14 -0.48 -24.76
N GLU A 56 -7.21 0.03 -25.53
CA GLU A 56 -6.72 -0.58 -26.78
C GLU A 56 -6.20 -2.01 -26.55
N LYS A 57 -5.53 -2.24 -25.42
CA LYS A 57 -5.01 -3.56 -25.04
C LYS A 57 -6.04 -4.48 -24.40
N GLY A 58 -7.20 -3.95 -24.04
CA GLY A 58 -8.29 -4.69 -23.41
C GLY A 58 -8.00 -5.07 -21.96
N CYS A 59 -7.23 -4.25 -21.26
CA CYS A 59 -7.00 -4.44 -19.83
C CYS A 59 -8.33 -4.31 -19.06
N ASP A 60 -9.22 -3.45 -19.51
CA ASP A 60 -10.56 -3.23 -18.96
C ASP A 60 -11.43 -4.49 -18.98
N TYR A 61 -11.32 -5.37 -19.98
CA TYR A 61 -12.12 -6.61 -20.04
C TYR A 61 -12.00 -7.45 -18.77
N CYS A 62 -10.80 -7.56 -18.19
CA CYS A 62 -10.55 -8.42 -17.02
C CYS A 62 -10.35 -7.62 -15.72
N HIS A 63 -10.11 -6.32 -15.81
CA HIS A 63 -9.77 -5.47 -14.64
C HIS A 63 -10.80 -4.38 -14.35
N THR A 64 -11.93 -4.36 -15.07
CA THR A 64 -13.08 -3.50 -14.75
C THR A 64 -14.40 -4.28 -14.84
N PRO A 65 -15.34 -4.09 -13.91
CA PRO A 65 -16.63 -4.78 -13.94
C PRO A 65 -17.60 -4.16 -14.95
N SER A 66 -17.30 -2.97 -15.46
CA SER A 66 -18.13 -2.18 -16.36
C SER A 66 -17.78 -2.34 -17.85
N ALA A 67 -16.80 -3.19 -18.18
CA ALA A 67 -16.41 -3.41 -19.56
C ALA A 67 -17.54 -4.10 -20.35
N GLU A 68 -17.89 -3.54 -21.51
CA GLU A 68 -18.83 -4.17 -22.44
C GLU A 68 -18.19 -5.42 -23.04
N LEU A 69 -18.78 -6.58 -22.76
CA LEU A 69 -18.25 -7.85 -23.23
C LEU A 69 -18.66 -8.13 -24.69
N PRO A 70 -17.75 -8.68 -25.50
CA PRO A 70 -18.00 -8.94 -26.91
C PRO A 70 -19.02 -10.08 -27.09
N ALA A 71 -19.73 -10.10 -28.22
CA ALA A 71 -20.82 -11.07 -28.44
C ALA A 71 -20.42 -12.56 -28.27
N TYR A 72 -19.16 -12.91 -28.56
CA TYR A 72 -18.67 -14.29 -28.41
C TYR A 72 -18.50 -14.71 -26.94
N TYR A 73 -18.51 -13.76 -25.99
CA TYR A 73 -18.56 -14.06 -24.55
C TYR A 73 -19.76 -14.93 -24.20
N TYR A 74 -20.89 -14.78 -24.87
CA TYR A 74 -22.12 -15.53 -24.56
C TYR A 74 -22.11 -16.98 -25.11
N ILE A 75 -21.06 -17.39 -25.83
CA ILE A 75 -20.94 -18.76 -26.35
C ILE A 75 -20.56 -19.71 -25.18
N PRO A 76 -21.26 -20.85 -25.02
CA PRO A 76 -20.88 -21.86 -24.02
C PRO A 76 -19.41 -22.30 -24.17
N GLY A 77 -18.69 -22.40 -23.06
CA GLY A 77 -17.24 -22.63 -23.00
C GLY A 77 -16.45 -21.33 -22.93
N ALA A 78 -16.67 -20.40 -23.87
CA ALA A 78 -16.04 -19.08 -23.86
C ALA A 78 -16.50 -18.25 -22.66
N LYS A 79 -17.82 -18.27 -22.36
CA LYS A 79 -18.39 -17.60 -21.19
C LYS A 79 -17.69 -17.99 -19.88
N GLN A 80 -17.59 -19.29 -19.61
CA GLN A 80 -17.05 -19.79 -18.36
C GLN A 80 -15.56 -19.46 -18.22
N LEU A 81 -14.81 -19.55 -19.32
CA LEU A 81 -13.39 -19.20 -19.32
C LEU A 81 -13.19 -17.71 -19.08
N MET A 82 -13.93 -16.85 -19.78
CA MET A 82 -13.87 -15.41 -19.60
C MET A 82 -14.34 -15.00 -18.21
N ASP A 83 -15.43 -15.56 -17.67
CA ASP A 83 -15.88 -15.29 -16.30
C ASP A 83 -14.81 -15.63 -15.25
N TYR A 84 -14.12 -16.76 -15.44
CA TYR A 84 -13.01 -17.14 -14.58
C TYR A 84 -11.85 -16.14 -14.67
N ASP A 85 -11.50 -15.71 -15.88
CA ASP A 85 -10.41 -14.77 -16.13
C ASP A 85 -10.72 -13.37 -15.61
N ILE A 86 -11.95 -12.89 -15.79
CA ILE A 86 -12.45 -11.61 -15.26
C ILE A 86 -12.42 -11.64 -13.74
N LYS A 87 -12.96 -12.70 -13.12
CA LYS A 87 -12.97 -12.83 -11.66
C LYS A 87 -11.56 -12.85 -11.08
N LEU A 88 -10.64 -13.57 -11.72
CA LEU A 88 -9.25 -13.66 -11.27
C LEU A 88 -8.50 -12.34 -11.50
N GLY A 89 -8.66 -11.73 -12.66
CA GLY A 89 -8.04 -10.45 -13.04
C GLY A 89 -8.48 -9.32 -12.10
N TYR A 90 -9.79 -9.18 -11.91
CA TYR A 90 -10.37 -8.15 -11.05
C TYR A 90 -9.98 -8.31 -9.58
N LYS A 91 -9.93 -9.55 -9.08
CA LYS A 91 -9.45 -9.83 -7.72
C LYS A 91 -7.99 -9.41 -7.52
N SER A 92 -7.15 -9.59 -8.54
CA SER A 92 -5.73 -9.24 -8.48
C SER A 92 -5.50 -7.75 -8.66
N PHE A 93 -6.29 -7.09 -9.52
CA PHE A 93 -6.15 -5.67 -9.79
C PHE A 93 -7.44 -5.06 -10.34
N ASN A 94 -7.94 -4.01 -9.67
CA ASN A 94 -9.08 -3.22 -10.13
C ASN A 94 -8.57 -1.91 -10.76
N LEU A 95 -8.86 -1.71 -12.05
CA LEU A 95 -8.48 -0.51 -12.80
C LEU A 95 -9.41 0.69 -12.61
N GLU A 96 -10.56 0.54 -11.93
CA GLU A 96 -11.51 1.64 -11.74
C GLU A 96 -10.89 2.84 -11.02
N ALA A 97 -10.12 2.59 -9.95
CA ALA A 97 -9.45 3.65 -9.21
C ALA A 97 -8.42 4.40 -10.07
N VAL A 98 -7.65 3.65 -10.88
CA VAL A 98 -6.68 4.23 -11.83
C VAL A 98 -7.39 5.08 -12.87
N ARG A 99 -8.44 4.55 -13.52
CA ARG A 99 -9.21 5.27 -14.53
C ARG A 99 -9.86 6.53 -13.95
N ALA A 100 -10.46 6.42 -12.76
CA ALA A 100 -11.09 7.56 -12.08
C ALA A 100 -10.08 8.64 -11.72
N ALA A 101 -8.88 8.27 -11.25
CA ALA A 101 -7.80 9.23 -10.97
C ALA A 101 -7.35 9.93 -12.25
N LEU A 102 -7.10 9.18 -13.34
CA LEU A 102 -6.69 9.75 -14.63
C LEU A 102 -7.74 10.70 -15.20
N LEU A 103 -9.03 10.33 -15.17
CA LEU A 103 -10.14 11.17 -15.66
C LEU A 103 -10.34 12.44 -14.81
N ALA A 104 -10.00 12.38 -13.52
CA ALA A 104 -10.11 13.50 -12.59
C ALA A 104 -8.82 14.33 -12.51
N ASP A 105 -7.81 14.05 -13.33
CA ASP A 105 -6.49 14.67 -13.30
C ASP A 105 -5.84 14.61 -11.90
N LYS A 106 -6.02 13.48 -11.21
CA LYS A 106 -5.46 13.18 -9.90
C LYS A 106 -4.35 12.14 -10.01
N PRO A 107 -3.37 12.15 -9.09
CA PRO A 107 -2.32 11.15 -9.09
C PRO A 107 -2.90 9.75 -8.84
N VAL A 108 -2.44 8.78 -9.62
CA VAL A 108 -2.75 7.36 -9.42
C VAL A 108 -1.99 6.86 -8.20
N SER A 109 -2.63 6.06 -7.34
CA SER A 109 -2.02 5.57 -6.10
C SER A 109 -0.67 4.86 -6.35
N GLN A 110 0.29 5.00 -5.43
CA GLN A 110 1.59 4.31 -5.57
C GLN A 110 1.43 2.80 -5.68
N SER A 111 0.49 2.20 -4.94
CA SER A 111 0.27 0.75 -4.97
C SER A 111 -0.24 0.28 -6.33
N ASP A 112 -1.08 1.07 -7.00
CA ASP A 112 -1.57 0.73 -8.34
C ASP A 112 -0.52 0.99 -9.42
N LEU A 113 0.29 2.05 -9.29
CA LEU A 113 1.45 2.28 -10.15
C LEU A 113 2.44 1.09 -10.07
N ASN A 114 2.75 0.60 -8.87
CA ASN A 114 3.65 -0.53 -8.66
C ASN A 114 3.12 -1.83 -9.31
N LYS A 115 1.80 -2.09 -9.23
CA LYS A 115 1.19 -3.26 -9.88
C LYS A 115 1.31 -3.19 -11.39
N ILE A 116 1.06 -2.02 -11.99
CA ILE A 116 1.18 -1.81 -13.44
C ILE A 116 2.65 -1.95 -13.85
N GLU A 117 3.57 -1.30 -13.13
CA GLU A 117 5.00 -1.39 -13.41
C GLU A 117 5.48 -2.84 -13.39
N TRP A 118 5.11 -3.61 -12.37
CA TRP A 118 5.53 -5.01 -12.24
C TRP A 118 5.09 -5.85 -13.45
N VAL A 119 3.82 -5.75 -13.86
CA VAL A 119 3.35 -6.55 -15.01
C VAL A 119 3.98 -6.11 -16.33
N MET A 120 4.35 -4.83 -16.45
CA MET A 120 5.06 -4.29 -17.62
C MET A 120 6.51 -4.77 -17.64
N GLN A 121 7.25 -4.65 -16.53
CA GLN A 121 8.66 -5.04 -16.42
C GLN A 121 8.88 -6.54 -16.60
N TYR A 122 7.99 -7.37 -16.04
CA TYR A 122 8.11 -8.83 -16.10
C TYR A 122 7.29 -9.47 -17.23
N GLU A 123 6.63 -8.66 -18.06
CA GLU A 123 5.85 -9.11 -19.23
C GLU A 123 4.80 -10.18 -18.91
N THR A 124 4.26 -10.14 -17.69
CA THR A 124 3.30 -11.15 -17.21
C THR A 124 1.89 -10.90 -17.71
N MET A 125 1.63 -9.70 -18.22
CA MET A 125 0.35 -9.31 -18.79
C MET A 125 0.52 -8.63 -20.17
N PRO A 126 -0.44 -8.84 -21.09
CA PRO A 126 -1.58 -9.76 -20.95
C PRO A 126 -1.15 -11.23 -21.05
N PRO A 127 -1.86 -12.16 -20.40
CA PRO A 127 -1.44 -13.54 -20.31
C PRO A 127 -1.51 -14.22 -21.69
N THR A 128 -0.63 -15.20 -21.96
CA THR A 128 -0.54 -15.90 -23.26
C THR A 128 -1.88 -16.46 -23.74
N ARG A 129 -2.72 -16.95 -22.83
CA ARG A 129 -4.07 -17.45 -23.16
C ARG A 129 -4.98 -16.38 -23.75
N TYR A 130 -4.85 -15.13 -23.30
CA TYR A 130 -5.59 -13.99 -23.84
C TYR A 130 -5.02 -13.63 -25.22
N THR A 131 -3.71 -13.41 -25.32
CA THR A 131 -3.07 -13.02 -26.58
C THR A 131 -3.06 -14.11 -27.65
N ALA A 132 -3.45 -15.34 -27.31
CA ALA A 132 -3.71 -16.40 -28.28
C ALA A 132 -4.94 -16.09 -29.17
N LEU A 133 -5.94 -15.37 -28.68
CA LEU A 133 -7.12 -14.96 -29.46
C LEU A 133 -7.14 -13.43 -29.68
N HIS A 134 -6.64 -12.68 -28.71
CA HIS A 134 -6.62 -11.21 -28.67
C HIS A 134 -5.31 -10.64 -29.18
N TRP A 135 -5.03 -10.78 -30.47
CA TRP A 135 -3.74 -10.35 -31.03
C TRP A 135 -3.51 -8.83 -30.90
N ALA A 136 -4.58 -8.03 -30.98
CA ALA A 136 -4.51 -6.57 -30.76
C ALA A 136 -4.16 -6.21 -29.31
N GLY A 137 -4.38 -7.13 -28.37
CA GLY A 137 -4.06 -6.97 -26.96
C GLY A 137 -2.57 -7.13 -26.62
N LYS A 138 -1.72 -7.55 -27.56
CA LYS A 138 -0.27 -7.61 -27.33
C LYS A 138 0.30 -6.21 -27.07
N VAL A 139 1.18 -6.11 -26.09
CA VAL A 139 1.90 -4.90 -25.73
C VAL A 139 3.29 -4.96 -26.37
N SER A 140 3.65 -3.95 -27.17
CA SER A 140 4.98 -3.84 -27.76
C SER A 140 6.01 -3.31 -26.76
N ASP A 141 7.30 -3.43 -27.09
CA ASP A 141 8.38 -2.90 -26.26
C ASP A 141 8.31 -1.37 -26.15
N GLU A 142 7.89 -0.68 -27.22
CA GLU A 142 7.68 0.76 -27.22
C GLU A 142 6.54 1.18 -26.30
N GLU A 143 5.38 0.52 -26.40
CA GLU A 143 4.22 0.82 -25.54
C GLU A 143 4.53 0.55 -24.07
N ARG A 144 5.25 -0.53 -23.79
CA ARG A 144 5.73 -0.85 -22.45
C ARG A 144 6.66 0.25 -21.92
N ALA A 145 7.62 0.70 -22.73
CA ALA A 145 8.52 1.77 -22.36
C ALA A 145 7.78 3.09 -22.09
N GLU A 146 6.73 3.41 -22.87
CA GLU A 146 5.88 4.58 -22.65
C GLU A 146 5.14 4.51 -21.31
N ILE A 147 4.55 3.36 -20.97
CA ILE A 147 3.86 3.17 -19.68
C ILE A 147 4.84 3.25 -18.50
N LEU A 148 6.02 2.62 -18.62
CA LEU A 148 7.05 2.70 -17.58
C LEU A 148 7.56 4.13 -17.40
N ALA A 149 7.77 4.88 -18.49
CA ALA A 149 8.17 6.28 -18.43
C ALA A 149 7.08 7.16 -17.79
N TRP A 150 5.81 6.91 -18.11
CA TRP A 150 4.69 7.59 -17.46
C TRP A 150 4.65 7.32 -15.95
N ILE A 151 4.81 6.06 -15.52
CA ILE A 151 4.87 5.70 -14.09
C ILE A 151 6.02 6.45 -13.40
N ALA A 152 7.21 6.46 -14.01
CA ALA A 152 8.36 7.16 -13.47
C ALA A 152 8.11 8.66 -13.31
N LYS A 153 7.45 9.28 -14.29
CA LYS A 153 7.04 10.67 -14.21
C LYS A 153 6.04 10.91 -13.07
N GLN A 154 5.02 10.06 -12.93
CA GLN A 154 4.03 10.17 -11.85
C GLN A 154 4.70 10.09 -10.47
N ARG A 155 5.63 9.15 -10.27
CA ARG A 155 6.38 9.03 -9.00
C ARG A 155 7.21 10.27 -8.72
N ALA A 156 7.99 10.72 -9.71
CA ALA A 156 8.86 11.87 -9.54
C ALA A 156 8.08 13.17 -9.22
N GLU A 157 6.88 13.32 -9.80
CA GLU A 157 6.03 14.51 -9.66
C GLU A 157 5.22 14.53 -8.36
N TYR A 158 4.60 13.39 -7.99
CA TYR A 158 3.61 13.37 -6.90
C TYR A 158 4.08 12.71 -5.61
N TYR A 159 5.10 11.85 -5.66
CA TYR A 159 5.43 10.96 -4.55
C TYR A 159 6.86 11.07 -4.06
N ALA A 160 7.78 11.47 -4.92
CA ALA A 160 9.18 11.55 -4.56
C ALA A 160 9.45 12.67 -3.55
N SER A 161 10.10 12.33 -2.44
CA SER A 161 10.42 13.32 -1.40
C SER A 161 11.41 14.37 -1.92
N ASN A 162 11.44 15.54 -1.28
CA ASN A 162 12.34 16.64 -1.68
C ASN A 162 13.83 16.29 -1.49
N ASP A 163 14.14 15.40 -0.54
CA ASP A 163 15.50 14.96 -0.23
C ASP A 163 15.93 13.70 -1.00
N THR A 164 15.06 13.09 -1.80
CA THR A 164 15.42 11.96 -2.68
C THR A 164 16.25 12.44 -3.86
N ALA A 165 17.36 11.74 -4.12
CA ALA A 165 18.26 12.06 -5.22
C ALA A 165 17.57 11.86 -6.59
N PRO A 166 17.88 12.68 -7.61
CA PRO A 166 17.21 12.64 -8.92
C PRO A 166 17.12 11.25 -9.55
N GLU A 167 18.18 10.46 -9.45
CA GLU A 167 18.31 9.10 -9.97
C GLU A 167 17.37 8.09 -9.29
N HIS A 168 16.97 8.35 -8.05
CA HIS A 168 16.15 7.44 -7.22
C HIS A 168 14.70 7.91 -7.10
N ARG A 169 14.29 8.97 -7.80
CA ARG A 169 12.91 9.51 -7.71
C ARG A 169 11.83 8.58 -8.27
N ASN A 170 12.21 7.55 -9.04
CA ASN A 170 11.29 6.51 -9.51
C ASN A 170 11.19 5.31 -8.55
N GLU A 171 11.95 5.28 -7.46
CA GLU A 171 11.86 4.18 -6.51
C GLU A 171 10.47 4.15 -5.85
N PRO A 172 9.87 2.96 -5.66
CA PRO A 172 8.55 2.82 -5.04
C PRO A 172 8.55 3.11 -3.53
N VAL A 173 9.73 3.33 -2.94
CA VAL A 173 9.93 3.67 -1.53
C VAL A 173 10.71 4.97 -1.45
N GLN A 174 10.34 5.80 -0.47
CA GLN A 174 10.94 7.10 -0.23
C GLN A 174 11.68 7.08 1.12
N PRO A 175 12.75 7.88 1.31
CA PRO A 175 13.47 7.92 2.56
C PRO A 175 12.57 8.47 3.68
N ILE A 176 12.76 7.98 4.91
CA ILE A 176 12.05 8.51 6.07
C ILE A 176 12.52 9.95 6.28
N PRO A 177 11.59 10.93 6.46
CA PRO A 177 11.98 12.32 6.65
C PRO A 177 12.87 12.49 7.89
N GLN A 178 13.76 13.47 7.85
CA GLN A 178 14.69 13.74 8.97
C GLN A 178 13.98 14.15 10.26
N LYS A 179 12.79 14.75 10.15
CA LYS A 179 11.95 15.15 11.28
C LYS A 179 10.51 15.34 10.80
N LEU A 180 9.58 15.20 11.73
CA LEU A 180 8.19 15.64 11.57
C LEU A 180 7.94 16.92 12.39
N PRO A 181 7.02 17.79 11.97
CA PRO A 181 6.58 18.90 12.80
C PRO A 181 5.94 18.38 14.09
N THR A 182 6.41 18.86 15.23
CA THR A 182 5.86 18.55 16.55
C THR A 182 5.91 19.76 17.49
N ASP A 183 5.06 19.75 18.52
CA ASP A 183 5.11 20.69 19.65
C ASP A 183 6.06 20.16 20.72
N ALA A 184 7.18 20.87 20.94
CA ALA A 184 8.22 20.44 21.86
C ALA A 184 7.75 20.29 23.33
N GLN A 185 6.79 21.10 23.78
CA GLN A 185 6.29 21.00 25.15
C GLN A 185 5.40 19.78 25.31
N LYS A 186 4.52 19.52 24.34
CA LYS A 186 3.73 18.29 24.29
C LYS A 186 4.59 17.04 24.16
N VAL A 187 5.65 17.08 23.35
CA VAL A 187 6.62 15.97 23.22
C VAL A 187 7.27 15.66 24.56
N ALA A 188 7.72 16.67 25.31
CA ALA A 188 8.34 16.47 26.61
C ALA A 188 7.37 15.85 27.63
N LEU A 189 6.12 16.32 27.64
CA LEU A 189 5.06 15.77 28.48
C LEU A 189 4.67 14.34 28.06
N GLY A 190 4.54 14.09 26.76
CA GLY A 190 4.27 12.78 26.17
C GLY A 190 5.37 11.77 26.48
N PHE A 191 6.63 12.18 26.43
CA PHE A 191 7.76 11.36 26.85
C PHE A 191 7.63 10.94 28.31
N ALA A 192 7.28 11.87 29.20
CA ALA A 192 7.06 11.56 30.61
C ALA A 192 5.93 10.54 30.79
N LEU A 193 4.78 10.76 30.13
CA LEU A 193 3.61 9.89 30.21
C LEU A 193 3.84 8.50 29.59
N TYR A 194 4.54 8.41 28.47
CA TYR A 194 4.91 7.15 27.81
C TYR A 194 5.71 6.22 28.74
N HIS A 195 6.52 6.80 29.62
CA HIS A 195 7.33 6.08 30.60
C HIS A 195 6.66 5.94 31.97
N ASP A 196 5.52 6.59 32.21
CA ASP A 196 4.88 6.65 33.51
C ASP A 196 4.05 5.39 33.79
N PRO A 197 4.44 4.55 34.77
CA PRO A 197 3.72 3.33 35.05
C PRO A 197 2.38 3.59 35.73
N ARG A 198 2.12 4.79 36.26
CA ARG A 198 0.85 5.15 36.91
C ARG A 198 -0.33 5.11 35.94
N LEU A 199 -0.09 5.00 34.64
CA LEU A 199 -1.12 4.69 33.64
C LEU A 199 -1.72 3.28 33.81
N SER A 200 -1.01 2.31 34.41
CA SER A 200 -1.55 0.99 34.76
C SER A 200 -2.23 0.96 36.12
N ALA A 201 -3.17 0.04 36.31
CA ALA A 201 -3.95 -0.10 37.54
C ALA A 201 -3.07 -0.22 38.78
N ASP A 202 -2.04 -1.06 38.72
CA ASP A 202 -1.12 -1.35 39.81
C ASP A 202 0.15 -0.47 39.82
N SER A 203 0.22 0.50 38.89
CA SER A 203 1.39 1.37 38.71
C SER A 203 2.71 0.63 38.41
N THR A 204 2.64 -0.51 37.71
CA THR A 204 3.82 -1.32 37.33
C THR A 204 4.15 -1.32 35.83
N ILE A 205 3.21 -0.91 34.96
CA ILE A 205 3.36 -1.00 33.50
C ILE A 205 3.14 0.37 32.86
N SER A 206 4.03 0.73 31.93
CA SER A 206 3.93 1.89 31.05
C SER A 206 4.03 1.45 29.59
N CYS A 207 3.82 2.36 28.64
CA CYS A 207 3.99 2.09 27.21
C CYS A 207 5.39 1.53 26.92
N ALA A 208 6.41 2.11 27.56
CA ALA A 208 7.81 1.71 27.42
C ALA A 208 8.12 0.26 27.87
N HIS A 209 7.25 -0.39 28.66
CA HIS A 209 7.43 -1.79 29.06
C HIS A 209 7.20 -2.75 27.89
N CYS A 210 6.19 -2.47 27.05
CA CYS A 210 5.87 -3.29 25.88
C CYS A 210 6.55 -2.77 24.60
N HIS A 211 6.87 -1.48 24.56
CA HIS A 211 7.47 -0.80 23.42
C HIS A 211 8.79 -0.15 23.80
N ALA A 212 9.77 -0.97 24.19
CA ALA A 212 11.04 -0.49 24.72
C ALA A 212 11.91 0.16 23.62
N LEU A 213 12.21 1.45 23.77
CA LEU A 213 12.92 2.23 22.74
C LEU A 213 14.36 1.76 22.51
N ASN A 214 14.99 1.17 23.52
CA ASN A 214 16.33 0.57 23.41
C ASN A 214 16.32 -0.86 22.82
N ALA A 215 15.15 -1.41 22.51
CA ALA A 215 14.98 -2.76 21.97
C ALA A 215 14.13 -2.78 20.69
N GLY A 216 14.28 -1.74 19.85
CA GLY A 216 13.56 -1.67 18.57
C GLY A 216 12.09 -1.29 18.71
N GLY A 217 11.67 -0.71 19.84
CA GLY A 217 10.29 -0.26 20.07
C GLY A 217 9.32 -1.41 20.34
N VAL A 218 9.82 -2.58 20.74
CA VAL A 218 9.07 -3.81 21.03
C VAL A 218 9.55 -4.46 22.33
N ASP A 219 8.85 -5.48 22.79
CA ASP A 219 9.20 -6.25 24.00
C ASP A 219 10.06 -7.50 23.72
N GLY A 220 10.29 -7.84 22.45
CA GLY A 220 11.04 -9.04 22.04
C GLY A 220 10.35 -10.37 22.38
N ARG A 221 9.03 -10.36 22.65
CA ARG A 221 8.25 -11.55 23.04
C ARG A 221 7.35 -12.03 21.91
N LYS A 222 6.94 -13.30 21.99
CA LYS A 222 5.89 -13.83 21.10
C LYS A 222 4.59 -13.05 21.26
N THR A 223 4.19 -12.80 22.49
CA THR A 223 3.06 -11.94 22.86
C THR A 223 3.38 -11.22 24.17
N SER A 224 2.78 -10.05 24.37
CA SER A 224 3.11 -9.16 25.48
C SER A 224 2.58 -9.67 26.82
N ILE A 225 3.22 -9.23 27.90
CA ILE A 225 2.82 -9.53 29.27
C ILE A 225 2.35 -8.23 29.93
N GLY A 226 1.09 -8.18 30.33
CA GLY A 226 0.51 -7.06 31.05
C GLY A 226 0.46 -7.27 32.56
N VAL A 227 -0.40 -6.50 33.21
CA VAL A 227 -0.55 -6.42 34.67
C VAL A 227 -0.81 -7.80 35.27
N GLY A 228 -0.17 -8.09 36.41
CA GLY A 228 -0.32 -9.38 37.09
C GLY A 228 0.23 -10.58 36.32
N GLY A 229 1.02 -10.37 35.26
CA GLY A 229 1.56 -11.44 34.42
C GLY A 229 0.58 -11.96 33.36
N ALA A 230 -0.50 -11.21 33.07
CA ALA A 230 -1.47 -11.58 32.05
C ALA A 230 -0.79 -11.63 30.67
N VAL A 231 -1.00 -12.72 29.93
CA VAL A 231 -0.38 -12.91 28.61
C VAL A 231 -1.37 -12.50 27.52
N GLY A 232 -0.99 -11.51 26.72
CA GLY A 232 -1.77 -11.01 25.59
C GLY A 232 -1.84 -12.01 24.42
N PRO A 233 -2.80 -11.83 23.50
CA PRO A 233 -3.02 -12.75 22.38
C PRO A 233 -2.12 -12.49 21.17
N ILE A 234 -1.43 -11.36 21.11
CA ILE A 234 -0.69 -10.91 19.93
C ILE A 234 0.64 -10.26 20.30
N ASN A 235 1.58 -10.22 19.35
CA ASN A 235 2.87 -9.55 19.48
C ASN A 235 2.68 -8.01 19.48
N ALA A 236 3.41 -7.31 20.34
CA ALA A 236 3.48 -5.85 20.30
C ALA A 236 4.23 -5.39 19.04
N PRO A 237 3.58 -4.66 18.11
CA PRO A 237 4.28 -4.06 16.98
C PRO A 237 5.24 -2.97 17.45
N THR A 238 6.20 -2.58 16.62
CA THR A 238 7.12 -1.49 16.99
C THR A 238 6.40 -0.14 17.05
N VAL A 239 6.77 0.70 18.00
CA VAL A 239 6.39 2.12 18.01
C VAL A 239 7.19 2.95 17.00
N PHE A 240 8.35 2.47 16.54
CA PHE A 240 9.16 3.23 15.59
C PHE A 240 8.47 3.31 14.22
N ASN A 241 8.41 4.52 13.66
CA ASN A 241 7.76 4.84 12.39
C ASN A 241 6.24 4.58 12.35
N SER A 242 5.59 4.26 13.48
CA SER A 242 4.16 3.95 13.55
C SER A 242 3.27 5.12 13.10
N VAL A 243 3.78 6.35 13.19
CA VAL A 243 3.17 7.57 12.67
C VAL A 243 2.87 7.52 11.16
N PHE A 244 3.59 6.69 10.40
CA PHE A 244 3.37 6.51 8.96
C PHE A 244 2.40 5.37 8.61
N ASN A 245 1.92 4.62 9.60
CA ASN A 245 0.89 3.61 9.35
C ASN A 245 -0.42 4.30 8.92
N VAL A 246 -1.16 3.64 8.01
CA VAL A 246 -2.49 4.12 7.58
C VAL A 246 -3.48 4.06 8.75
N GLU A 247 -3.42 2.99 9.53
CA GLU A 247 -4.20 2.74 10.74
C GLU A 247 -3.31 2.02 11.76
N GLN A 248 -3.69 2.06 13.03
CA GLN A 248 -2.96 1.47 14.14
C GLN A 248 -3.56 0.15 14.60
N PHE A 249 -2.76 -0.63 15.33
CA PHE A 249 -2.98 -2.05 15.64
C PHE A 249 -2.94 -2.97 14.41
N TRP A 250 -2.75 -4.27 14.67
CA TRP A 250 -2.71 -5.31 13.63
C TRP A 250 -3.98 -5.43 12.79
N ASP A 251 -5.12 -5.04 13.35
CA ASP A 251 -6.44 -5.10 12.72
C ASP A 251 -6.96 -3.72 12.26
N GLY A 252 -6.13 -2.67 12.34
CA GLY A 252 -6.49 -1.32 11.89
C GLY A 252 -7.58 -0.62 12.69
N ARG A 253 -7.98 -1.15 13.86
CA ARG A 253 -9.17 -0.66 14.60
C ARG A 253 -9.05 0.76 15.17
N ALA A 254 -7.86 1.36 15.15
CA ALA A 254 -7.62 2.73 15.61
C ALA A 254 -7.08 3.57 14.44
N ALA A 255 -7.72 4.69 14.14
CA ALA A 255 -7.37 5.52 12.99
C ALA A 255 -6.07 6.30 13.20
N THR A 256 -5.75 6.65 14.45
CA THR A 256 -4.59 7.50 14.79
C THR A 256 -3.79 6.96 15.97
N LEU A 257 -2.57 7.49 16.17
CA LEU A 257 -1.76 7.21 17.36
C LEU A 257 -2.48 7.61 18.65
N GLN A 258 -3.21 8.73 18.65
CA GLN A 258 -3.97 9.18 19.81
C GLN A 258 -5.09 8.18 20.16
N ASP A 259 -5.84 7.71 19.15
CA ASP A 259 -6.87 6.69 19.35
C ASP A 259 -6.26 5.38 19.88
N GLN A 260 -5.09 5.00 19.36
CA GLN A 260 -4.34 3.82 19.79
C GLN A 260 -3.91 3.95 21.25
N ALA A 261 -3.31 5.08 21.64
CA ALA A 261 -2.83 5.33 23.00
C ALA A 261 -3.96 5.29 24.05
N GLY A 262 -5.22 5.48 23.61
CA GLY A 262 -6.39 5.36 24.47
C GLY A 262 -6.79 3.92 24.83
N GLY A 263 -6.31 2.93 24.07
CA GLY A 263 -6.67 1.52 24.25
C GLY A 263 -5.93 0.81 25.40
N PRO A 264 -4.59 0.71 25.36
CA PRO A 264 -3.79 -0.06 26.33
C PRO A 264 -4.05 0.29 27.80
N PRO A 265 -4.21 1.58 28.20
CA PRO A 265 -4.47 1.95 29.59
C PRO A 265 -5.69 1.24 30.20
N LEU A 266 -6.74 1.04 29.40
CA LEU A 266 -8.02 0.47 29.84
C LEU A 266 -8.17 -1.01 29.49
N ASN A 267 -7.23 -1.60 28.75
CA ASN A 267 -7.29 -3.02 28.41
C ASN A 267 -6.94 -3.89 29.63
N PRO A 268 -7.83 -4.79 30.09
CA PRO A 268 -7.62 -5.60 31.30
C PRO A 268 -6.47 -6.60 31.22
N ILE A 269 -5.97 -6.91 30.01
CA ILE A 269 -4.84 -7.82 29.79
C ILE A 269 -3.52 -7.04 29.64
N GLU A 270 -3.58 -5.73 29.41
CA GLU A 270 -2.41 -4.85 29.26
C GLU A 270 -2.19 -4.05 30.54
N MET A 271 -2.71 -2.82 30.64
CA MET A 271 -2.47 -1.91 31.76
C MET A 271 -3.60 -1.91 32.80
N ALA A 272 -4.78 -2.43 32.45
CA ALA A 272 -5.88 -2.78 33.33
C ALA A 272 -6.49 -1.67 34.22
N SER A 273 -6.20 -0.38 33.98
CA SER A 273 -6.88 0.72 34.69
C SER A 273 -8.38 0.70 34.38
N LYS A 274 -9.22 0.95 35.39
CA LYS A 274 -10.69 0.83 35.24
C LYS A 274 -11.31 2.04 34.55
N SER A 275 -10.67 3.20 34.64
CA SER A 275 -11.13 4.44 34.01
C SER A 275 -9.99 5.45 33.90
N TRP A 276 -10.20 6.48 33.08
CA TRP A 276 -9.32 7.65 33.06
C TRP A 276 -9.33 8.39 34.41
N ASP A 277 -10.44 8.45 35.12
CA ASP A 277 -10.49 9.07 36.46
C ASP A 277 -9.54 8.38 37.45
N GLU A 278 -9.39 7.05 37.37
CA GLU A 278 -8.43 6.31 38.18
C GLU A 278 -7.00 6.73 37.86
N ILE A 279 -6.67 6.81 36.56
CA ILE A 279 -5.35 7.24 36.08
C ILE A 279 -5.06 8.67 36.54
N ILE A 280 -6.01 9.59 36.30
CA ILE A 280 -5.90 11.00 36.65
C ILE A 280 -5.69 11.16 38.16
N ALA A 281 -6.44 10.44 39.00
CA ALA A 281 -6.27 10.47 40.44
C ALA A 281 -4.88 9.99 40.92
N LYS A 282 -4.19 9.14 40.13
CA LYS A 282 -2.80 8.77 40.38
C LYS A 282 -1.82 9.86 39.94
N LEU A 283 -2.02 10.43 38.74
CA LEU A 283 -1.15 11.47 38.19
C LEU A 283 -1.25 12.80 38.97
N GLU A 284 -2.43 13.17 39.46
CA GLU A 284 -2.63 14.41 40.23
C GLU A 284 -1.88 14.46 41.56
N LYS A 285 -1.44 13.30 42.08
CA LYS A 285 -0.62 13.22 43.29
C LYS A 285 0.82 13.65 43.07
N ASP A 286 1.19 13.96 41.83
CA ASP A 286 2.51 14.47 41.43
C ASP A 286 2.42 15.96 41.11
N PRO A 287 2.83 16.85 42.04
CA PRO A 287 2.73 18.29 41.83
C PRO A 287 3.58 18.78 40.66
N GLN A 288 4.71 18.10 40.38
CA GLN A 288 5.60 18.48 39.29
C GLN A 288 4.96 18.15 37.95
N LEU A 289 4.50 16.90 37.78
CA LEU A 289 3.80 16.50 36.55
C LEU A 289 2.54 17.35 36.34
N LYS A 290 1.75 17.62 37.39
CA LYS A 290 0.56 18.48 37.31
C LYS A 290 0.90 19.88 36.80
N THR A 291 1.99 20.47 37.28
CA THR A 291 2.45 21.80 36.83
C THR A 291 2.82 21.76 35.36
N GLN A 292 3.66 20.80 34.95
CA GLN A 292 4.05 20.60 33.55
C GLN A 292 2.85 20.34 32.63
N PHE A 293 1.86 19.57 33.11
CA PHE A 293 0.65 19.27 32.36
C PHE A 293 -0.18 20.54 32.11
N LEU A 294 -0.34 21.39 33.13
CA LEU A 294 -1.13 22.62 33.03
C LEU A 294 -0.46 23.71 32.17
N GLU A 295 0.87 23.68 32.02
CA GLU A 295 1.59 24.55 31.08
C GLU A 295 1.24 24.23 29.63
N VAL A 296 1.05 22.94 29.32
CA VAL A 296 0.72 22.45 27.96
C VAL A 296 -0.78 22.47 27.70
N TYR A 297 -1.57 22.06 28.71
CA TYR A 297 -3.02 21.92 28.65
C TYR A 297 -3.67 22.66 29.83
N PRO A 298 -4.02 23.94 29.67
CA PRO A 298 -4.64 24.75 30.73
C PRO A 298 -5.95 24.18 31.28
N GLN A 299 -6.65 23.35 30.49
CA GLN A 299 -7.85 22.62 30.88
C GLN A 299 -7.58 21.47 31.89
N GLY A 300 -6.31 21.09 32.10
CA GLY A 300 -5.91 20.02 33.00
C GLY A 300 -6.01 18.62 32.41
N PHE A 301 -5.87 17.61 33.27
CA PHE A 301 -5.85 16.21 32.86
C PHE A 301 -7.18 15.75 32.26
N SER A 302 -7.10 15.07 31.12
CA SER A 302 -8.19 14.27 30.55
C SER A 302 -7.56 13.10 29.78
N GLY A 303 -8.31 12.04 29.51
CA GLY A 303 -7.83 10.95 28.66
C GLY A 303 -7.42 11.45 27.26
N GLU A 304 -8.16 12.40 26.71
CA GLU A 304 -7.85 13.05 25.44
C GLU A 304 -6.50 13.79 25.47
N ASN A 305 -6.25 14.62 26.49
CA ASN A 305 -5.00 15.39 26.57
C ASN A 305 -3.78 14.49 26.88
N ILE A 306 -3.98 13.42 27.66
CA ILE A 306 -2.94 12.43 27.96
C ILE A 306 -2.54 11.71 26.68
N THR A 307 -3.52 11.20 25.93
CA THR A 307 -3.28 10.48 24.67
C THR A 307 -2.73 11.39 23.57
N ASP A 308 -3.17 12.65 23.50
CA ASP A 308 -2.62 13.66 22.57
C ASP A 308 -1.13 13.90 22.83
N ALA A 309 -0.73 14.07 24.09
CA ALA A 309 0.68 14.25 24.45
C ALA A 309 1.52 13.01 24.07
N ILE A 310 1.04 11.80 24.39
CA ILE A 310 1.73 10.55 24.05
C ILE A 310 1.89 10.43 22.53
N ALA A 311 0.82 10.64 21.76
CA ALA A 311 0.86 10.58 20.31
C ALA A 311 1.83 11.62 19.73
N GLU A 312 1.88 12.83 20.30
CA GLU A 312 2.82 13.87 19.89
C GLU A 312 4.29 13.45 20.12
N PHE A 313 4.57 12.78 21.24
CA PHE A 313 5.88 12.18 21.47
C PHE A 313 6.18 11.06 20.47
N GLU A 314 5.23 10.16 20.20
CA GLU A 314 5.41 9.05 19.26
C GLU A 314 5.71 9.51 17.83
N LYS A 315 5.22 10.69 17.40
CA LYS A 315 5.62 11.30 16.11
C LYS A 315 7.13 11.54 15.99
N THR A 316 7.84 11.68 17.11
CA THR A 316 9.30 11.87 17.13
C THR A 316 10.05 10.55 16.99
N LEU A 317 9.38 9.40 17.19
CA LEU A 317 9.97 8.07 17.14
C LEU A 317 10.08 7.56 15.69
N ILE A 318 10.65 8.39 14.82
CA ILE A 318 11.01 8.01 13.45
C ILE A 318 12.49 7.61 13.39
N THR A 319 12.84 6.74 12.46
CA THR A 319 14.22 6.23 12.31
C THR A 319 14.79 6.58 10.92
N PRO A 320 15.11 7.86 10.67
CA PRO A 320 15.75 8.24 9.41
C PRO A 320 17.15 7.65 9.29
N ASP A 321 17.73 7.78 8.10
CA ASP A 321 19.15 7.49 7.84
C ASP A 321 19.53 6.01 7.94
N SER A 322 18.56 5.13 7.69
CA SER A 322 18.86 3.76 7.32
C SER A 322 19.85 3.75 6.13
N PRO A 323 20.68 2.70 5.98
CA PRO A 323 21.55 2.59 4.79
C PRO A 323 20.77 2.69 3.47
N PHE A 324 19.51 2.25 3.45
CA PHE A 324 18.64 2.39 2.29
C PHE A 324 18.18 3.83 2.07
N ASP A 325 17.82 4.56 3.13
CA ASP A 325 17.47 5.98 3.05
C ASP A 325 18.64 6.81 2.53
N LYS A 326 19.86 6.53 3.01
CA LYS A 326 21.08 7.21 2.54
C LYS A 326 21.33 6.94 1.05
N TRP A 327 21.10 5.71 0.61
CA TRP A 327 21.18 5.36 -0.80
C TRP A 327 20.12 6.10 -1.63
N LEU A 328 18.87 6.16 -1.19
CA LEU A 328 17.81 6.95 -1.85
C LEU A 328 18.15 8.45 -1.92
N ARG A 329 18.96 8.96 -0.98
CA ARG A 329 19.50 10.33 -0.97
C ARG A 329 20.79 10.50 -1.79
N GLY A 330 21.24 9.46 -2.51
CA GLY A 330 22.37 9.53 -3.45
C GLY A 330 23.71 9.02 -2.89
N ASP A 331 23.78 8.51 -1.66
CA ASP A 331 24.98 7.81 -1.18
C ASP A 331 25.04 6.39 -1.77
N GLU A 332 25.63 6.30 -2.96
CA GLU A 332 25.80 5.02 -3.66
C GLU A 332 26.63 3.99 -2.90
N ASN A 333 27.40 4.38 -1.88
CA ASN A 333 28.19 3.46 -1.07
C ASN A 333 27.47 3.01 0.21
N ALA A 334 26.27 3.52 0.50
CA ALA A 334 25.51 3.15 1.68
C ALA A 334 25.03 1.69 1.65
N LEU A 335 24.88 1.10 0.47
CA LEU A 335 24.49 -0.30 0.29
C LEU A 335 25.63 -1.15 -0.28
N THR A 336 25.77 -2.36 0.25
CA THR A 336 26.60 -3.41 -0.34
C THR A 336 26.05 -3.84 -1.70
N ALA A 337 26.92 -4.39 -2.56
CA ALA A 337 26.50 -4.94 -3.85
C ALA A 337 25.41 -6.03 -3.73
N GLN A 338 25.45 -6.82 -2.64
CA GLN A 338 24.42 -7.82 -2.38
C GLN A 338 23.06 -7.19 -2.06
N GLN A 339 23.04 -6.11 -1.27
CA GLN A 339 21.80 -5.38 -0.96
C GLN A 339 21.22 -4.76 -2.24
N LYS A 340 22.04 -4.09 -3.07
CA LYS A 340 21.60 -3.53 -4.36
C LYS A 340 21.01 -4.59 -5.28
N LYS A 341 21.66 -5.75 -5.39
CA LYS A 341 21.14 -6.88 -6.20
C LYS A 341 19.81 -7.42 -5.70
N ARG A 342 19.54 -7.37 -4.39
CA ARG A 342 18.27 -7.84 -3.83
C ARG A 342 17.13 -6.82 -3.99
N LEU A 343 17.45 -5.52 -4.07
CA LEU A 343 16.45 -4.50 -4.38
C LEU A 343 15.81 -4.74 -5.75
N SER A 344 16.58 -5.14 -6.77
CA SER A 344 16.06 -5.43 -8.11
C SER A 344 15.20 -6.71 -8.23
N ILE A 345 14.85 -7.34 -7.11
CA ILE A 345 14.00 -8.54 -7.02
C ILE A 345 12.64 -8.20 -6.35
N ILE A 346 12.53 -7.00 -5.75
CA ILE A 346 11.33 -6.47 -5.09
C ILE A 346 10.47 -5.77 -6.14
#